data_AF-A0A962W033-F1
#
_entry.id   AF-A0A962W033-F1
#
_cell.length_a   1.000
_cell.length_b   1.000
_cell.length_c   1.000
_cell.angle_alpha   90.00
_cell.angle_beta   90.00
_cell.angle_gamma   90.00
#
_symmetry.space_group_name_H-M   'P 1'
#
loop_
_entity.id
_entity.type
_entity.pdbx_description
1 polymer ?
#
loop_
_entity_poly.entity_id
_entity_poly.type
_entity_poly.pdbx_seq_one_letter_code
_entity_poly.pdbx_strand_id
1 'polypeptide(L)'
;MALKLSYHYRLPASVTHHAAVIGHLREVLNVFASKADCSKFYIGITNDLKRRRREHERERPEYTLMCAIHKEEINIVSDSFHNLEASAVAQFRGGVVNKATGRVLRCGNDVSGSPAKNWLYLLVDKRDVSDIPVHSRDAAMWGDEN
;
A
#
# COMPACT_ATOMS: atom_id res chain seq x y z
N MET A 1 3.21 -10.95 -20.76
CA MET A 1 1.85 -10.74 -20.21
C MET A 1 1.87 -9.51 -19.32
N ALA A 2 1.22 -8.43 -19.74
CA ALA A 2 1.19 -7.17 -19.01
C ALA A 2 0.31 -7.29 -17.75
N LEU A 3 0.84 -6.82 -16.62
CA LEU A 3 0.07 -6.66 -15.39
C LEU A 3 -1.02 -5.60 -15.62
N LYS A 4 -2.30 -5.93 -15.40
CA LYS A 4 -3.41 -4.97 -15.53
C LYS A 4 -4.01 -4.66 -14.16
N LEU A 5 -4.16 -3.36 -13.94
CA LEU A 5 -4.83 -2.60 -12.87
C LEU A 5 -4.13 -2.45 -11.50
N SER A 6 -3.71 -1.20 -11.27
CA SER A 6 -3.48 -0.56 -9.99
C SER A 6 -4.83 -0.43 -9.27
N TYR A 7 -4.93 -0.93 -8.04
CA TYR A 7 -6.09 -0.69 -7.18
C TYR A 7 -5.86 0.62 -6.42
N HIS A 8 -6.83 1.53 -6.49
CA HIS A 8 -6.73 2.87 -5.93
C HIS A 8 -7.64 2.95 -4.70
N TYR A 9 -7.03 2.94 -3.51
CA TYR A 9 -7.73 3.26 -2.29
C TYR A 9 -7.25 4.61 -1.78
N ARG A 10 -8.17 5.52 -1.47
CA ARG A 10 -7.86 6.82 -0.89
C ARG A 10 -8.82 7.13 0.25
N LEU A 11 -8.28 7.51 1.40
CA LEU A 11 -9.03 8.17 2.46
C LEU A 11 -9.30 9.64 2.04
N PRO A 12 -10.52 10.18 2.25
CA PRO A 12 -10.84 11.56 1.87
C PRO A 12 -9.88 12.57 2.53
N ALA A 13 -9.48 13.58 1.75
CA ALA A 13 -8.35 14.48 1.99
C ALA A 13 -8.50 15.47 3.16
N SER A 14 -9.58 15.41 3.93
CA SER A 14 -9.77 16.28 5.08
C SER A 14 -9.05 15.69 6.29
N VAL A 15 -7.82 16.15 6.56
CA VAL A 15 -7.03 15.90 7.79
C VAL A 15 -7.15 14.46 8.28
N THR A 16 -6.52 13.54 7.56
CA THR A 16 -6.56 12.12 7.94
C THR A 16 -5.55 11.85 9.06
N HIS A 17 -6.02 11.45 10.24
CA HIS A 17 -5.16 10.95 11.31
C HIS A 17 -4.36 9.74 10.83
N HIS A 18 -3.05 9.68 11.07
CA HIS A 18 -2.20 8.52 10.74
C HIS A 18 -2.79 7.19 11.23
N ALA A 19 -3.49 7.21 12.38
CA ALA A 19 -4.20 6.06 12.92
C ALA A 19 -5.29 5.51 11.97
N ALA A 20 -6.00 6.37 11.25
CA ALA A 20 -7.00 5.96 10.27
C ALA A 20 -6.34 5.32 9.03
N VAL A 21 -5.21 5.87 8.57
CA VAL A 21 -4.42 5.28 7.47
C VAL A 21 -3.92 3.89 7.84
N ILE A 22 -3.37 3.74 9.05
CA ILE A 22 -2.87 2.46 9.58
C ILE A 22 -4.02 1.46 9.79
N GLY A 23 -5.15 1.92 10.34
CA GLY A 23 -6.35 1.11 10.52
C GLY A 23 -6.85 0.56 9.20
N HIS A 24 -6.93 1.41 8.18
CA HIS A 24 -7.30 0.98 6.84
C HIS A 24 -6.28 0.01 6.23
N LEU A 25 -4.98 0.29 6.34
CA LEU A 25 -3.93 -0.62 5.88
C LEU A 25 -4.08 -2.01 6.50
N ARG A 26 -4.47 -2.09 7.78
CA ARG A 26 -4.77 -3.36 8.47
C ARG A 26 -5.93 -4.11 7.82
N GLU A 27 -7.01 -3.42 7.45
CA GLU A 27 -8.17 -4.04 6.78
C GLU A 27 -7.75 -4.67 5.45
N VAL A 28 -7.01 -3.92 4.62
CA VAL A 28 -6.51 -4.42 3.33
C VAL A 28 -5.60 -5.63 3.53
N LEU A 29 -4.66 -5.56 4.48
CA LEU A 29 -3.77 -6.68 4.77
C LEU A 29 -4.51 -7.90 5.30
N ASN A 30 -5.58 -7.73 6.08
CA ASN A 30 -6.41 -8.84 6.54
C ASN A 30 -7.12 -9.54 5.38
N VAL A 31 -7.61 -8.78 4.39
CA VAL A 31 -8.20 -9.35 3.17
C VAL A 31 -7.15 -10.11 2.36
N PHE A 32 -5.93 -9.59 2.23
CA PHE A 32 -4.86 -10.36 1.57
C PHE A 32 -4.44 -11.58 2.37
N ALA A 33 -4.40 -11.50 3.70
CA ALA A 33 -4.09 -12.63 4.56
C ALA A 33 -5.17 -13.74 4.52
N SER A 34 -6.43 -13.41 4.16
CA SER A 34 -7.48 -14.41 3.94
C SER A 34 -7.31 -15.19 2.63
N LYS A 35 -6.54 -14.66 1.67
CA LYS A 35 -6.33 -15.30 0.37
C LYS A 35 -5.25 -16.36 0.47
N ALA A 36 -5.62 -17.61 0.15
CA ALA A 36 -4.73 -18.76 0.29
C ALA A 36 -3.47 -18.71 -0.59
N ASP A 37 -3.45 -17.88 -1.63
CA ASP A 37 -2.29 -17.76 -2.53
C ASP A 37 -1.51 -16.46 -2.35
N CYS A 38 -1.86 -15.65 -1.33
CA CYS A 38 -1.11 -14.45 -1.01
C CYS A 38 -0.14 -14.78 0.13
N SER A 39 1.16 -14.62 -0.11
CA SER A 39 2.19 -15.04 0.84
C SER A 39 3.00 -13.89 1.40
N LYS A 40 3.07 -12.76 0.67
CA LYS A 40 3.89 -11.62 1.05
C LYS A 40 3.30 -10.29 0.60
N PHE A 41 3.68 -9.26 1.34
CA PHE A 41 3.38 -7.88 1.02
C PHE A 41 4.59 -6.98 1.27
N TYR A 42 4.59 -5.80 0.69
CA TYR A 42 5.57 -4.76 0.94
C TYR A 42 4.88 -3.40 1.00
N ILE A 43 5.14 -2.64 2.04
CA ILE A 43 4.67 -1.26 2.18
C ILE A 43 5.75 -0.34 1.61
N GLY A 44 5.40 0.69 0.86
CA GLY A 44 6.39 1.67 0.46
C GLY A 44 5.80 3.04 0.24
N ILE A 45 6.68 4.03 0.22
CA ILE A 45 6.34 5.39 -0.18
C ILE A 45 6.92 5.77 -1.54
N THR A 46 6.21 6.60 -2.30
CA THR A 46 6.68 7.21 -3.58
C THR A 46 6.17 8.63 -3.78
N ASN A 47 6.84 9.44 -4.60
CA ASN A 47 6.28 10.69 -5.15
C ASN A 47 5.54 10.46 -6.48
N ASP A 48 5.83 9.35 -7.15
CA ASP A 48 5.28 8.99 -8.45
C ASP A 48 4.94 7.49 -8.44
N LEU A 49 3.65 7.17 -8.39
CA LEU A 49 3.16 5.80 -8.44
C LEU A 49 3.46 5.13 -9.78
N LYS A 50 3.34 5.86 -10.91
CA LYS A 50 3.53 5.30 -12.25
C LYS A 50 4.99 4.93 -12.50
N ARG A 51 5.93 5.79 -12.11
CA ARG A 51 7.36 5.49 -12.18
C ARG A 51 7.72 4.36 -11.23
N ARG A 52 7.28 4.43 -9.97
CA ARG A 52 7.64 3.41 -8.97
C ARG A 52 7.10 2.03 -9.33
N ARG A 53 5.91 1.96 -9.93
CA ARG A 53 5.35 0.72 -10.50
C ARG A 53 6.29 0.10 -11.53
N ARG A 54 6.76 0.89 -12.50
CA ARG A 54 7.68 0.44 -13.56
C ARG A 54 9.02 -0.05 -13.01
N GLU A 55 9.50 0.58 -11.93
CA GLU A 55 10.71 0.12 -11.23
C GLU A 55 10.46 -1.25 -10.56
N HIS A 56 9.36 -1.42 -9.83
CA HIS A 56 9.01 -2.71 -9.20
C HIS A 56 8.79 -3.84 -10.19
N GLU A 57 8.17 -3.55 -11.34
CA GLU A 57 8.02 -4.53 -12.43
C GLU A 57 9.37 -5.11 -12.90
N ARG A 58 10.46 -4.34 -12.78
CA ARG A 58 11.81 -4.75 -13.16
C ARG A 58 12.59 -5.36 -12.00
N GLU A 59 12.52 -4.74 -10.82
CA GLU A 59 13.36 -5.08 -9.67
C GLU A 59 12.75 -6.17 -8.79
N ARG A 60 11.42 -6.22 -8.70
CA ARG A 60 10.68 -7.10 -7.79
C ARG A 60 9.46 -7.74 -8.47
N PRO A 61 9.65 -8.51 -9.55
CA PRO A 61 8.57 -9.12 -10.33
C PRO A 61 7.70 -10.10 -9.54
N GLU A 62 8.15 -10.52 -8.35
CA GLU A 62 7.40 -11.36 -7.42
C GLU A 62 6.19 -10.66 -6.79
N TYR A 63 6.17 -9.32 -6.78
CA TYR A 63 4.98 -8.56 -6.41
C TYR A 63 4.17 -8.28 -7.67
N THR A 64 2.97 -8.83 -7.70
CA THR A 64 2.12 -8.77 -8.88
C THR A 64 1.09 -7.66 -8.79
N LEU A 65 0.84 -7.05 -7.64
CA LEU A 65 -0.15 -5.99 -7.51
C LEU A 65 0.41 -4.83 -6.71
N MET A 66 0.13 -3.60 -7.17
CA MET A 66 0.38 -2.36 -6.44
C MET A 66 -0.96 -1.70 -6.12
N CYS A 67 -1.21 -1.49 -4.83
CA CYS A 67 -2.37 -0.78 -4.30
C CYS A 67 -1.92 0.58 -3.77
N ALA A 68 -2.53 1.66 -4.25
CA ALA A 68 -2.38 2.95 -3.58
C ALA A 68 -3.23 2.95 -2.30
N ILE A 69 -2.68 3.40 -1.19
CA ILE A 69 -3.33 3.39 0.14
C ILE A 69 -3.69 4.81 0.57
N HIS A 70 -2.78 5.76 0.38
CA HIS A 70 -2.99 7.15 0.77
C HIS A 70 -2.11 8.11 -0.05
N LYS A 71 -2.65 9.31 -0.31
CA LYS A 71 -1.92 10.46 -0.89
C LYS A 71 -2.10 11.66 0.02
N GLU A 72 -1.00 12.27 0.43
CA GLU A 72 -1.02 13.62 1.00
C GLU A 72 -1.05 14.66 -0.13
N GLU A 73 -2.09 15.51 -0.15
CA GLU A 73 -2.25 16.57 -1.17
C GLU A 73 -1.39 17.80 -0.91
N ILE A 74 -1.08 18.06 0.36
CA ILE A 74 -0.26 19.17 0.78
C ILE A 74 0.99 18.55 1.38
N ASN A 75 2.18 18.91 0.88
CA ASN A 75 3.46 18.59 1.51
C ASN A 75 3.54 19.30 2.87
N ILE A 76 2.77 18.83 3.87
CA ILE A 76 2.81 19.35 5.23
C ILE A 76 3.97 18.66 5.93
N VAL A 77 5.16 19.25 5.73
CA VAL A 77 6.41 19.01 6.46
C VAL A 77 6.97 17.59 6.30
N SER A 78 8.23 17.49 5.86
CA SER A 78 8.90 16.29 5.34
C SER A 78 8.88 15.03 6.23
N ASP A 79 8.55 15.16 7.51
CA ASP A 79 8.75 14.12 8.51
C ASP A 79 7.45 13.39 8.88
N SER A 80 6.28 14.01 8.67
CA SER A 80 4.98 13.41 9.02
C SER A 80 4.74 12.11 8.25
N PHE A 81 4.97 12.14 6.94
CA PHE A 81 4.78 11.01 6.06
C PHE A 81 5.83 9.91 6.22
N HIS A 82 7.08 10.31 6.49
CA HIS A 82 8.13 9.36 6.82
C HIS A 82 7.80 8.62 8.12
N ASN A 83 7.30 9.33 9.13
CA ASN A 83 6.82 8.74 10.37
C ASN A 83 5.62 7.81 10.15
N LEU A 84 4.75 8.11 9.19
CA LEU A 84 3.64 7.24 8.81
C LEU A 84 4.14 5.91 8.20
N GLU A 85 5.08 5.96 7.25
CA GLU A 85 5.69 4.74 6.68
C GLU A 85 6.39 3.93 7.76
N ALA A 86 7.26 4.57 8.55
CA ALA A 86 8.00 3.91 9.62
C ALA A 86 7.06 3.27 10.64
N SER A 87 5.97 3.95 11.00
CA SER A 87 4.94 3.42 11.91
C SER A 87 4.21 2.22 11.29
N ALA A 88 3.83 2.31 10.02
CA ALA A 88 3.18 1.22 9.31
C ALA A 88 4.10 -0.01 9.22
N VAL A 89 5.35 0.17 8.80
CA VAL A 89 6.34 -0.90 8.73
C VAL A 89 6.58 -1.50 10.12
N ALA A 90 6.78 -0.68 11.15
CA ALA A 90 7.00 -1.16 12.51
C ALA A 90 5.81 -2.00 13.03
N GLN A 91 4.58 -1.59 12.75
CA GLN A 91 3.39 -2.33 13.17
C GLN A 91 3.20 -3.65 12.44
N PHE A 92 3.51 -3.71 11.14
CA PHE A 92 3.23 -4.89 10.32
C PHE A 92 4.48 -5.71 10.01
N ARG A 93 5.64 -5.40 10.61
CA ARG A 93 6.92 -6.10 10.37
C ARG A 93 6.84 -7.60 10.66
N GLY A 94 6.10 -8.00 11.68
CA GLY A 94 5.86 -9.41 12.02
C GLY A 94 4.96 -10.16 11.03
N GLY A 95 4.46 -9.46 10.01
CA GLY A 95 3.42 -9.96 9.12
C GLY A 95 2.02 -9.82 9.71
N VAL A 96 1.03 -10.26 8.95
CA VAL A 96 -0.38 -10.27 9.37
C VAL A 96 -0.86 -11.71 9.47
N VAL A 97 -1.27 -12.10 10.67
CA VAL A 97 -1.78 -13.45 10.95
C VAL A 97 -3.25 -13.54 10.57
N ASN A 98 -3.57 -14.44 9.65
CA ASN A 98 -4.94 -14.87 9.42
C ASN A 98 -5.40 -15.72 10.60
N LYS A 99 -6.30 -15.18 11.43
CA LYS A 99 -6.81 -15.87 12.63
C LYS A 99 -7.57 -17.16 12.32
N ALA A 100 -8.20 -17.28 11.15
CA ALA A 100 -8.98 -18.45 10.78
C ALA A 100 -8.09 -19.63 10.34
N THR A 101 -6.94 -19.35 9.72
CA THR A 101 -6.06 -20.39 9.16
C THR A 101 -4.71 -20.51 9.87
N GLY A 102 -4.37 -19.58 10.76
CA GLY A 102 -3.06 -19.48 11.41
C GLY A 102 -1.93 -19.04 10.49
N ARG A 103 -2.21 -18.81 9.20
CA ARG A 103 -1.21 -18.42 8.20
C ARG A 103 -0.75 -16.98 8.39
N VAL A 104 0.51 -16.70 8.06
CA VAL A 104 1.08 -15.36 8.16
C VAL A 104 1.35 -14.82 6.77
N LEU A 105 0.72 -13.69 6.45
CA LEU A 105 1.09 -12.86 5.31
C LEU A 105 2.37 -12.10 5.68
N ARG A 106 3.50 -12.40 5.02
CA ARG A 106 4.83 -11.94 5.44
C ARG A 106 5.15 -10.53 4.92
N CYS A 107 5.76 -9.70 5.78
CA CYS A 107 6.26 -8.40 5.38
C CYS A 107 7.63 -8.55 4.69
N GLY A 108 7.76 -8.03 3.47
CA GLY A 108 9.01 -8.03 2.68
C GLY A 108 9.76 -6.70 2.72
N ASN A 109 9.46 -5.84 3.70
CA ASN A 109 10.17 -4.59 3.93
C ASN A 109 11.52 -4.85 4.59
N ASP A 110 12.59 -4.44 3.92
CA ASP A 110 13.91 -4.25 4.54
C ASP A 110 13.96 -2.88 5.24
N VAL A 111 14.86 -2.74 6.22
CA VAL A 111 15.07 -1.45 6.92
C VAL A 111 15.68 -0.48 5.91
N SER A 112 14.88 0.45 5.40
CA SER A 112 15.41 1.56 4.63
C SER A 112 14.60 2.82 4.93
N GLY A 113 15.30 3.89 5.29
CA GLY A 113 14.74 5.22 5.34
C GLY A 113 14.77 5.80 3.93
N SER A 114 13.61 6.11 3.37
CA SER A 114 13.48 6.79 2.08
C SER A 114 13.11 8.26 2.31
N PRO A 115 13.57 9.19 1.44
CA PRO A 115 13.27 10.62 1.59
C PRO A 115 11.77 10.90 1.51
N ALA A 116 11.38 12.10 1.92
CA ALA A 116 9.99 12.57 1.97
C ALA A 116 9.24 12.32 0.66
N LYS A 117 8.11 11.65 0.79
CA LYS A 117 7.26 11.23 -0.32
C LYS A 117 5.79 11.47 0.03
N ASN A 118 4.90 11.52 -0.96
CA ASN A 118 3.49 11.88 -0.73
C ASN A 118 2.48 10.74 -1.00
N TRP A 119 2.93 9.58 -1.47
CA TRP A 119 2.10 8.39 -1.63
C TRP A 119 2.56 7.26 -0.73
N LEU A 120 1.61 6.60 -0.08
CA LEU A 120 1.77 5.32 0.60
C LEU A 120 1.12 4.26 -0.28
N TYR A 121 1.84 3.20 -0.59
CA TYR A 121 1.37 2.09 -1.39
C TYR A 121 1.70 0.74 -0.74
N LEU A 122 0.96 -0.27 -1.18
CA LEU A 122 1.13 -1.66 -0.80
C LEU A 122 1.43 -2.48 -2.07
N LEU A 123 2.45 -3.30 -2.03
CA LEU A 123 2.69 -4.36 -3.00
C LEU A 123 2.28 -5.70 -2.42
N VAL A 124 1.69 -6.57 -3.23
CA VAL A 124 1.37 -7.96 -2.85
C VAL A 124 1.64 -8.91 -4.00
N ASP A 125 1.86 -10.17 -3.70
CA ASP A 125 2.12 -11.22 -4.68
C ASP A 125 0.85 -11.79 -5.36
N LYS A 126 -0.34 -11.35 -4.93
CA LYS A 126 -1.64 -11.77 -5.48
C LYS A 126 -2.40 -10.62 -6.14
N ARG A 127 -2.91 -10.83 -7.37
CA ARG A 127 -3.69 -9.83 -8.14
C ARG A 127 -5.18 -9.76 -7.82
N ASP A 128 -5.67 -10.64 -6.96
CA ASP A 128 -7.09 -10.70 -6.64
C ASP A 128 -7.46 -9.61 -5.63
N VAL A 129 -8.22 -8.62 -6.09
CA VAL A 129 -8.67 -7.46 -5.31
C VAL A 129 -10.09 -7.60 -4.78
N SER A 130 -10.72 -8.76 -4.98
CA SER A 130 -12.05 -9.04 -4.43
C SER A 130 -12.04 -8.87 -2.91
N ASP A 131 -13.14 -8.37 -2.37
CA ASP A 131 -13.36 -8.17 -0.93
C ASP A 131 -12.51 -7.09 -0.26
N ILE A 132 -11.64 -6.40 -1.00
CA ILE A 132 -10.96 -5.21 -0.50
C ILE A 132 -11.99 -4.08 -0.48
N PRO A 133 -12.27 -3.47 0.68
CA PRO A 133 -13.30 -2.45 0.78
C PRO A 133 -12.89 -1.22 -0.04
N VAL A 134 -13.82 -0.61 -0.78
CA VAL A 134 -13.57 0.57 -1.64
C VAL A 134 -14.17 1.80 -0.99
N HIS A 135 -13.34 2.75 -0.56
CA HIS A 135 -13.83 3.94 0.18
C HIS A 135 -13.73 5.26 -0.61
N SER A 136 -13.26 5.24 -1.88
CA SER A 136 -13.30 6.42 -2.76
C SER A 136 -13.36 6.02 -4.24
N ARG A 137 -14.04 6.84 -5.06
CA ARG A 137 -14.21 6.70 -6.52
C ARG A 137 -13.80 7.95 -7.31
N ASP A 138 -13.01 8.85 -6.71
CA ASP A 138 -12.72 10.18 -7.25
C ASP A 138 -11.93 10.15 -8.58
N ALA A 139 -12.49 10.80 -9.61
CA ALA A 139 -11.96 11.05 -10.96
C ALA A 139 -10.65 11.85 -11.02
N ALA A 140 -10.38 12.75 -10.08
CA ALA A 140 -9.21 13.63 -10.16
C ALA A 140 -7.88 12.92 -9.85
N MET A 141 -7.93 11.65 -9.46
CA MET A 141 -6.83 10.95 -8.80
C MET A 141 -6.25 9.77 -9.61
N TRP A 142 -6.75 9.55 -10.82
CA TRP A 142 -6.34 8.44 -11.70
C TRP A 142 -4.99 8.68 -12.38
N GLY A 143 -4.41 9.88 -12.25
CA GLY A 143 -3.26 10.28 -13.06
C GLY A 143 -3.59 10.24 -14.56
N ASP A 144 -4.87 10.16 -14.94
CA ASP A 144 -5.36 10.51 -16.28
C ASP A 144 -5.51 12.04 -16.36
N GLU A 145 -4.48 12.76 -15.90
CA GLU A 145 -4.26 14.12 -16.38
C GLU A 145 -3.81 13.97 -17.83
N ASN A 146 -4.68 14.42 -18.72
CA ASN A 146 -4.44 14.53 -20.16
C ASN A 146 -3.19 15.35 -20.44
#